data_AF-A0A959SR54-F1
#
_entry.id   AF-A0A959SR54-F1
#
_cell.length_a   1.000
_cell.length_b   1.000
_cell.length_c   1.000
_cell.angle_alpha   90.00
_cell.angle_beta   90.00
_cell.angle_gamma   90.00
#
_symmetry.space_group_name_H-M   'P 1'
#
loop_
_entity.id
_entity.type
_entity.pdbx_description
1 polymer ?
#
loop_
_entity_poly.entity_id
_entity_poly.type
_entity_poly.pdbx_seq_one_letter_code
_entity_poly.pdbx_strand_id
1 'polypeptide(L)'
;MAGNVSEWTMDVYRALSFEDNNDLQPFRGNVFKTKVLNSDGAIADKYDKVIYDIDGIKYWLTQFQEKMANRASEEEGKLIDDLLTKIEQAVELNNQRKSDPANQLVQDMVDMIKGQDLEICPKLLAGLSEYQADQPGQLKERRVTVEENIDRRNYRESDNIDFTDGDVESSIYYEQADYEGNAMYDWGKTTLINDHARVYKGASWADRIYWANPGTRRYLDERQSTATIGFRCAMTRVGSPVGLGDDKRRKSLKK
;
A
#
# COMPACT_ATOMS: atom_id res chain seq x y z
N MET A 1 19.84 6.45 -19.22
CA MET A 1 20.13 6.23 -17.80
C MET A 1 20.70 4.83 -17.65
N ALA A 2 22.02 4.71 -17.55
CA ALA A 2 22.73 3.45 -17.35
C ALA A 2 23.53 3.55 -16.05
N GLY A 3 22.83 3.41 -14.94
CA GLY A 3 23.40 3.38 -13.60
C GLY A 3 22.65 2.31 -12.81
N ASN A 4 23.36 1.60 -11.94
CA ASN A 4 22.73 0.66 -11.02
C ASN A 4 21.81 1.48 -10.09
N VAL A 5 20.56 1.07 -9.99
CA VAL A 5 19.54 1.72 -9.15
C VAL A 5 19.03 0.66 -8.21
N SER A 6 19.02 0.96 -6.91
CA SER A 6 18.35 0.09 -5.95
C SER A 6 16.85 0.16 -6.17
N GLU A 7 16.15 -0.96 -6.07
CA GLU A 7 14.75 -1.06 -6.45
C GLU A 7 13.88 -1.52 -5.28
N TRP A 8 12.69 -0.90 -5.18
CA TRP A 8 11.65 -1.34 -4.26
C TRP A 8 11.22 -2.77 -4.55
N THR A 9 10.93 -3.51 -3.47
CA THR A 9 10.33 -4.83 -3.53
C THR A 9 9.05 -4.83 -2.69
N MET A 10 8.10 -5.70 -3.02
CA MET A 10 6.84 -5.81 -2.26
C MET A 10 7.03 -6.38 -0.84
N ASP A 11 8.21 -6.94 -0.58
CA ASP A 11 8.55 -7.66 0.64
C ASP A 11 8.67 -6.70 1.85
N VAL A 12 8.06 -7.08 2.97
CA VAL A 12 8.13 -6.35 4.24
C VAL A 12 9.44 -6.67 4.94
N TYR A 13 10.12 -5.64 5.44
CA TYR A 13 11.38 -5.82 6.14
C TYR A 13 11.17 -6.28 7.59
N ARG A 14 11.88 -7.35 7.96
CA ARG A 14 11.98 -7.85 9.33
C ARG A 14 13.43 -8.18 9.65
N ALA A 15 13.88 -7.79 10.84
CA ALA A 15 15.27 -8.01 11.26
C ALA A 15 15.60 -9.51 11.37
N LEU A 16 14.67 -10.31 11.89
CA LEU A 16 14.83 -11.75 12.12
C LEU A 16 14.46 -12.62 10.92
N SER A 17 14.16 -12.02 9.77
CA SER A 17 13.83 -12.76 8.54
C SER A 17 14.85 -13.85 8.15
N PHE A 18 16.13 -13.67 8.49
CA PHE A 18 17.19 -14.64 8.17
C PHE A 18 17.18 -15.86 9.08
N GLU A 19 16.57 -15.77 10.26
CA GLU A 19 16.41 -16.87 11.20
C GLU A 19 15.10 -17.62 10.94
N ASP A 20 14.06 -16.88 10.57
CA ASP A 20 12.71 -17.44 10.39
C ASP A 20 12.51 -18.15 9.05
N ASN A 21 13.22 -17.73 7.99
CA ASN A 21 13.01 -18.24 6.65
C ASN A 21 14.29 -18.84 6.04
N ASN A 22 14.22 -20.12 5.68
CA ASN A 22 15.28 -20.84 4.98
C ASN A 22 15.08 -20.89 3.44
N ASP A 23 14.07 -20.21 2.91
CA ASP A 23 13.73 -20.29 1.48
C ASP A 23 14.52 -19.29 0.62
N LEU A 24 14.71 -19.63 -0.65
CA LEU A 24 15.35 -18.76 -1.62
C LEU A 24 14.38 -17.61 -1.97
N GLN A 25 14.66 -16.42 -1.46
CA GLN A 25 13.84 -15.20 -1.63
C GLN A 25 12.53 -15.23 -0.81
N PRO A 26 12.61 -15.17 0.53
CA PRO A 26 11.41 -15.09 1.35
C PRO A 26 10.61 -13.83 1.01
N PHE A 27 9.28 -13.97 1.02
CA PHE A 27 8.35 -12.89 0.82
C PHE A 27 7.42 -12.79 2.03
N ARG A 28 7.44 -11.63 2.70
CA ARG A 28 6.47 -11.23 3.71
C ARG A 28 5.66 -10.03 3.20
N GLY A 29 4.38 -9.96 3.55
CA GLY A 29 3.48 -8.95 3.01
C GLY A 29 2.15 -9.47 2.45
N ASN A 30 1.80 -10.73 2.74
CA ASN A 30 0.58 -11.33 2.21
C ASN A 30 -0.65 -10.77 2.92
N VAL A 31 -1.51 -10.10 2.15
CA VAL A 31 -2.88 -9.76 2.53
C VAL A 31 -3.81 -10.51 1.61
N PHE A 32 -4.45 -11.55 2.13
CA PHE A 32 -5.35 -12.41 1.38
C PHE A 32 -6.72 -11.73 1.26
N LYS A 33 -7.11 -11.44 0.01
CA LYS A 33 -8.41 -10.86 -0.33
C LYS A 33 -9.23 -11.86 -1.14
N THR A 34 -10.55 -11.74 -1.04
CA THR A 34 -11.52 -12.46 -1.86
C THR A 34 -12.46 -11.46 -2.53
N LYS A 35 -13.08 -11.88 -3.64
CA LYS A 35 -14.05 -11.06 -4.36
C LYS A 35 -15.31 -10.91 -3.51
N VAL A 36 -15.86 -9.70 -3.49
CA VAL A 36 -17.19 -9.47 -2.92
C VAL A 36 -18.22 -10.17 -3.81
N LEU A 37 -19.16 -10.87 -3.19
CA LEU A 37 -20.26 -11.55 -3.87
C LEU A 37 -21.56 -10.79 -3.63
N ASN A 38 -22.43 -10.76 -4.64
CA ASN A 38 -23.79 -10.24 -4.53
C ASN A 38 -24.70 -11.24 -3.79
N SER A 39 -25.94 -10.83 -3.49
CA SER A 39 -26.95 -11.67 -2.82
C SER A 39 -27.20 -13.01 -3.53
N ASP A 40 -26.98 -13.08 -4.84
CA ASP A 40 -27.18 -14.28 -5.66
C ASP A 40 -25.93 -15.19 -5.73
N GLY A 41 -24.86 -14.86 -5.01
CA GLY A 41 -23.59 -15.59 -5.02
C GLY A 41 -22.71 -15.34 -6.24
N ALA A 42 -23.13 -14.48 -7.18
CA ALA A 42 -22.30 -14.02 -8.29
C ALA A 42 -21.28 -12.96 -7.83
N ILE A 43 -20.22 -12.75 -8.61
CA ILE A 43 -19.24 -11.69 -8.36
C ILE A 43 -19.95 -10.34 -8.38
N ALA A 44 -19.66 -9.50 -7.38
CA ALA A 44 -20.23 -8.17 -7.29
C ALA A 44 -19.82 -7.27 -8.45
N ASP A 45 -20.68 -6.31 -8.76
CA ASP A 45 -20.38 -5.32 -9.78
C ASP A 45 -19.15 -4.51 -9.41
N LYS A 46 -18.42 -4.10 -10.44
CA LYS A 46 -17.21 -3.28 -10.31
C LYS A 46 -17.52 -1.94 -9.65
N TYR A 47 -16.48 -1.24 -9.22
CA TYR A 47 -16.64 0.14 -8.77
C TYR A 47 -17.03 1.04 -9.94
N ASP A 48 -18.08 1.84 -9.78
CA ASP A 48 -18.48 2.87 -10.75
C ASP A 48 -17.77 4.21 -10.48
N LYS A 49 -17.36 4.44 -9.24
CA LYS A 49 -16.71 5.66 -8.76
C LYS A 49 -15.34 5.34 -8.17
N VAL A 50 -14.50 6.35 -8.08
CA VAL A 50 -13.24 6.26 -7.33
C VAL A 50 -13.55 6.13 -5.85
N ILE A 51 -12.84 5.23 -5.18
CA ILE A 51 -12.89 5.08 -3.72
C ILE A 51 -11.63 5.70 -3.12
N TYR A 52 -11.81 6.47 -2.04
CA TYR A 52 -10.75 7.16 -1.34
C TYR A 52 -10.57 6.61 0.08
N ASP A 53 -9.33 6.67 0.58
CA ASP A 53 -9.02 6.51 1.99
C ASP A 53 -9.29 7.83 2.73
N ILE A 54 -10.48 7.93 3.32
CA ILE A 54 -10.99 9.15 3.95
C ILE A 54 -10.15 9.52 5.19
N ASP A 55 -9.78 8.52 6.00
CA ASP A 55 -9.03 8.73 7.24
C ASP A 55 -7.60 9.16 6.92
N GLY A 56 -6.98 8.52 5.92
CA GLY A 56 -5.68 8.93 5.39
C GLY A 56 -5.67 10.37 4.86
N ILE A 57 -6.71 10.77 4.12
CA ILE A 57 -6.86 12.15 3.63
C ILE A 57 -6.99 13.14 4.80
N LYS A 58 -7.78 12.83 5.83
CA LYS A 58 -7.91 13.71 7.01
C LYS A 58 -6.57 13.90 7.70
N TYR A 59 -5.83 12.80 7.92
CA TYR A 59 -4.50 12.87 8.51
C TYR A 59 -3.55 13.73 7.65
N TRP A 60 -3.56 13.53 6.33
CA TRP A 60 -2.70 14.29 5.44
C TRP A 60 -3.04 15.78 5.42
N LEU A 61 -4.32 16.15 5.33
CA LEU A 61 -4.77 17.54 5.30
C LEU A 61 -4.41 18.30 6.58
N THR A 62 -4.54 17.67 7.75
CA THR A 62 -4.14 18.29 9.02
C THR A 62 -2.62 18.53 9.07
N GLN A 63 -1.83 17.53 8.69
CA GLN A 63 -0.37 17.67 8.58
C GLN A 63 0.05 18.71 7.52
N PHE A 64 -0.74 18.84 6.46
CA PHE A 64 -0.52 19.83 5.42
C PHE A 64 -0.80 21.25 5.93
N GLN A 65 -1.91 21.45 6.65
CA GLN A 65 -2.27 22.71 7.29
C GLN A 65 -1.19 23.17 8.28
N GLU A 66 -0.73 22.27 9.16
CA GLU A 66 0.32 22.57 10.14
C GLU A 66 1.62 23.05 9.48
N LYS A 67 2.02 22.41 8.38
CA LYS A 67 3.22 22.81 7.61
C LYS A 67 3.06 24.16 6.91
N MET A 68 1.83 24.53 6.56
CA MET A 68 1.51 25.77 5.85
C MET A 68 1.11 26.93 6.79
N ALA A 69 0.88 26.68 8.07
CA ALA A 69 0.34 27.65 9.04
C ALA A 69 1.07 29.01 9.08
N ASN A 70 2.38 29.04 8.78
CA ASN A 70 3.19 30.27 8.79
C ASN A 70 3.45 30.86 7.38
N ARG A 71 2.98 30.22 6.31
CA ARG A 71 3.33 30.55 4.92
C ARG A 71 2.12 30.73 4.00
N ALA A 72 0.94 30.25 4.40
CA ALA A 72 -0.27 30.33 3.61
C ALA A 72 -0.81 31.77 3.52
N SER A 73 -1.32 32.11 2.33
CA SER A 73 -2.18 33.28 2.15
C SER A 73 -3.52 33.10 2.90
N GLU A 74 -4.22 34.19 3.20
CA GLU A 74 -5.54 34.14 3.86
C GLU A 74 -6.57 33.35 3.03
N GLU A 75 -6.49 33.42 1.70
CA GLU A 75 -7.36 32.67 0.79
C GLU A 75 -7.02 31.17 0.77
N GLU A 76 -5.73 30.82 0.83
CA GLU A 76 -5.27 29.43 0.87
C GLU A 76 -5.63 28.76 2.20
N GLY A 77 -5.52 29.50 3.31
CA GLY A 77 -5.96 29.04 4.63
C GLY A 77 -7.46 28.70 4.64
N LYS A 78 -8.29 29.59 4.09
CA LYS A 78 -9.74 29.36 3.95
C LYS A 78 -10.07 28.11 3.14
N LEU A 79 -9.37 27.89 2.01
CA LEU A 79 -9.55 26.65 1.22
C LEU A 79 -9.20 25.41 2.06
N ILE A 80 -8.09 25.41 2.77
CA ILE A 80 -7.69 24.27 3.61
C ILE A 80 -8.72 24.00 4.71
N ASP A 81 -9.24 25.04 5.37
CA ASP A 81 -10.25 24.91 6.43
C ASP A 81 -11.59 24.36 5.88
N ASP A 82 -12.00 24.81 4.69
CA ASP A 82 -13.19 24.29 4.00
C ASP A 82 -13.02 22.81 3.63
N LEU A 83 -11.83 22.41 3.16
CA LEU A 83 -11.50 21.01 2.86
C LEU A 83 -11.50 20.14 4.11
N LEU A 84 -10.96 20.63 5.22
CA LEU A 84 -11.00 19.95 6.52
C LEU A 84 -12.44 19.76 7.00
N THR A 85 -13.28 20.77 6.87
CA THR A 85 -14.69 20.66 7.24
C THR A 85 -15.43 19.61 6.39
N LYS A 86 -15.15 19.57 5.08
CA LYS A 86 -15.74 18.56 4.18
C LYS A 86 -15.25 17.15 4.47
N ILE A 87 -13.96 16.94 4.76
CA ILE A 87 -13.47 15.60 5.08
C ILE A 87 -14.04 15.09 6.40
N GLU A 88 -14.29 15.96 7.37
CA GLU A 88 -14.95 15.57 8.62
C GLU A 88 -16.39 15.09 8.40
N GLN A 89 -17.13 15.76 7.52
CA GLN A 89 -18.46 15.28 7.10
C GLN A 89 -18.37 13.92 6.40
N ALA A 90 -17.35 13.70 5.58
CA ALA A 90 -17.11 12.41 4.93
C ALA A 90 -16.80 11.30 5.94
N VAL A 91 -15.98 11.57 6.96
CA VAL A 91 -15.69 10.64 8.06
C VAL A 91 -16.98 10.27 8.81
N GLU A 92 -17.83 11.25 9.12
CA GLU A 92 -19.10 10.99 9.81
C GLU A 92 -20.02 10.08 8.98
N LEU A 93 -20.12 10.32 7.67
CA LEU A 93 -20.88 9.45 6.76
C LEU A 93 -20.29 8.05 6.68
N ASN A 94 -18.97 7.93 6.68
CA ASN A 94 -18.28 6.64 6.68
C ASN A 94 -18.59 5.85 7.96
N ASN A 95 -18.59 6.52 9.13
CA ASN A 95 -18.98 5.93 10.41
C ASN A 95 -20.44 5.46 10.42
N GLN A 96 -21.33 6.12 9.67
CA GLN A 96 -22.71 5.69 9.45
C GLN A 96 -22.85 4.56 8.41
N ARG A 97 -21.74 3.95 7.96
CA ARG A 97 -21.66 2.93 6.89
C ARG A 97 -22.17 3.42 5.53
N LYS A 98 -22.23 4.74 5.31
CA LYS A 98 -22.63 5.36 4.04
C LYS A 98 -21.37 5.73 3.24
N SER A 99 -20.70 4.70 2.70
CA SER A 99 -19.44 4.89 1.98
C SER A 99 -19.60 5.63 0.64
N ASP A 100 -20.68 5.39 -0.11
CA ASP A 100 -20.85 6.06 -1.42
C ASP A 100 -21.06 7.59 -1.28
N PRO A 101 -21.91 8.09 -0.37
CA PRO A 101 -22.00 9.53 -0.10
C PRO A 101 -20.69 10.12 0.43
N ALA A 102 -19.96 9.38 1.27
CA ALA A 102 -18.69 9.84 1.81
C ALA A 102 -17.64 10.04 0.70
N ASN A 103 -17.50 9.07 -0.22
CA ASN A 103 -16.62 9.19 -1.38
C ASN A 103 -17.06 10.30 -2.35
N GLN A 104 -18.36 10.55 -2.46
CA GLN A 104 -18.87 11.67 -3.26
C GLN A 104 -18.42 13.02 -2.67
N LEU A 105 -18.45 13.20 -1.35
CA LEU A 105 -17.93 14.43 -0.73
C LEU A 105 -16.44 14.65 -1.04
N VAL A 106 -15.64 13.58 -1.06
CA VAL A 106 -14.22 13.67 -1.44
C VAL A 106 -14.06 14.06 -2.91
N GLN A 107 -14.92 13.57 -3.81
CA GLN A 107 -14.95 14.05 -5.20
C GLN A 107 -15.32 15.54 -5.27
N ASP A 108 -16.33 15.96 -4.52
CA ASP A 108 -16.75 17.36 -4.48
C ASP A 108 -15.63 18.27 -3.93
N MET A 109 -14.81 17.78 -2.99
CA MET A 109 -13.59 18.46 -2.52
C MET A 109 -12.56 18.60 -3.64
N VAL A 110 -12.30 17.53 -4.40
CA VAL A 110 -11.37 17.55 -5.53
C VAL A 110 -11.84 18.56 -6.59
N ASP A 111 -13.14 18.63 -6.85
CA ASP A 111 -13.69 19.58 -7.81
C ASP A 111 -13.67 21.02 -7.30
N MET A 112 -13.84 21.24 -5.99
CA MET A 112 -13.62 22.55 -5.35
C MET A 112 -12.18 23.03 -5.56
N ILE A 113 -11.18 22.16 -5.40
CA ILE A 113 -9.77 22.51 -5.61
C ILE A 113 -9.50 22.85 -7.08
N LYS A 114 -10.06 22.09 -8.02
CA LYS A 114 -9.94 22.38 -9.47
C LYS A 114 -10.61 23.69 -9.87
N GLY A 115 -11.64 24.12 -9.13
CA GLY A 115 -12.37 25.35 -9.39
C GLY A 115 -11.65 26.63 -8.96
N GLN A 116 -10.58 26.52 -8.16
CA GLN A 116 -9.80 27.64 -7.65
C GLN A 116 -8.42 27.68 -8.29
N ASP A 117 -7.97 28.88 -8.66
CA ASP A 117 -6.64 29.11 -9.24
C ASP A 117 -5.68 29.65 -8.17
N LEU A 118 -5.31 28.78 -7.21
CA LEU A 118 -4.35 29.07 -6.14
C LEU A 118 -3.07 28.24 -6.34
N GLU A 119 -1.92 28.77 -5.93
CA GLU A 119 -0.62 28.09 -6.07
C GLU A 119 -0.56 26.75 -5.33
N ILE A 120 -1.38 26.60 -4.28
CA ILE A 120 -1.47 25.39 -3.46
C ILE A 120 -2.27 24.26 -4.12
N CYS A 121 -3.17 24.57 -5.05
CA CYS A 121 -4.09 23.61 -5.67
C CYS A 121 -3.38 22.40 -6.32
N PRO A 122 -2.31 22.56 -7.13
CA PRO A 122 -1.59 21.43 -7.70
C PRO A 122 -1.02 20.48 -6.63
N LYS A 123 -0.56 21.03 -5.51
CA LYS A 123 0.00 20.25 -4.39
C LYS A 123 -1.09 19.51 -3.63
N LEU A 124 -2.25 20.13 -3.44
CA LEU A 124 -3.44 19.49 -2.85
C LEU A 124 -3.94 18.33 -3.70
N LEU A 125 -4.05 18.51 -5.01
CA LEU A 125 -4.47 17.44 -5.93
C LEU A 125 -3.47 16.28 -5.95
N ALA A 126 -2.17 16.57 -5.96
CA ALA A 126 -1.13 15.55 -5.90
C ALA A 126 -1.23 14.74 -4.59
N GLY A 127 -1.37 15.41 -3.45
CA GLY A 127 -1.52 14.74 -2.15
C GLY A 127 -2.78 13.88 -2.06
N LEU A 128 -3.94 14.40 -2.48
CA LEU A 128 -5.19 13.63 -2.48
C LEU A 128 -5.13 12.40 -3.40
N SER A 129 -4.39 12.48 -4.51
CA SER A 129 -4.22 11.35 -5.43
C SER A 129 -3.49 10.17 -4.79
N GLU A 130 -2.64 10.39 -3.79
CA GLU A 130 -1.91 9.32 -3.09
C GLU A 130 -2.84 8.45 -2.22
N TYR A 131 -4.01 8.99 -1.84
CA TYR A 131 -5.02 8.32 -1.01
C TYR A 131 -6.18 7.74 -1.82
N GLN A 132 -5.99 7.54 -3.11
CA GLN A 132 -6.94 6.80 -3.94
C GLN A 132 -6.78 5.30 -3.71
N ALA A 133 -7.79 4.66 -3.11
CA ALA A 133 -7.76 3.23 -2.81
C ALA A 133 -8.09 2.38 -4.04
N ASP A 134 -9.19 2.71 -4.73
CA ASP A 134 -9.67 1.94 -5.88
C ASP A 134 -10.10 2.86 -7.05
N GLN A 135 -9.96 2.32 -8.26
CA GLN A 135 -10.33 2.99 -9.50
C GLN A 135 -11.64 2.42 -10.08
N PRO A 136 -12.42 3.23 -10.82
CA PRO A 136 -13.57 2.74 -11.56
C PRO A 136 -13.20 1.57 -12.46
N GLY A 137 -14.03 0.52 -12.46
CA GLY A 137 -13.84 -0.69 -13.25
C GLY A 137 -13.00 -1.79 -12.58
N GLN A 138 -12.43 -1.53 -11.40
CA GLN A 138 -11.82 -2.57 -10.55
C GLN A 138 -12.90 -3.44 -9.89
N LEU A 139 -12.56 -4.70 -9.62
CA LEU A 139 -13.44 -5.62 -8.91
C LEU A 139 -13.45 -5.27 -7.42
N LYS A 140 -14.61 -5.37 -6.79
CA LYS A 140 -14.75 -5.19 -5.35
C LYS A 140 -14.11 -6.37 -4.63
N GLU A 141 -13.12 -6.11 -3.80
CA GLU A 141 -12.43 -7.11 -3.00
C GLU A 141 -12.59 -6.82 -1.51
N ARG A 142 -12.67 -7.88 -0.70
CA ARG A 142 -12.69 -7.79 0.75
C ARG A 142 -11.67 -8.74 1.37
N ARG A 143 -11.25 -8.43 2.60
CA ARG A 143 -10.46 -9.35 3.43
C ARG A 143 -11.22 -10.67 3.61
N VAL A 144 -10.49 -11.79 3.54
CA VAL A 144 -11.08 -13.12 3.74
C VAL A 144 -11.41 -13.32 5.22
N THR A 145 -12.56 -13.90 5.54
CA THR A 145 -12.88 -14.17 6.95
C THR A 145 -12.26 -15.48 7.42
N VAL A 146 -12.10 -15.64 8.73
CA VAL A 146 -11.51 -16.86 9.31
C VAL A 146 -12.36 -18.09 8.99
N GLU A 147 -13.68 -17.92 8.92
CA GLU A 147 -14.62 -19.01 8.59
C GLU A 147 -14.44 -19.51 7.16
N GLU A 148 -14.14 -18.61 6.21
CA GLU A 148 -13.87 -18.98 4.80
C GLU A 148 -12.53 -19.71 4.63
N ASN A 149 -11.63 -19.59 5.61
CA ASN A 149 -10.29 -20.15 5.58
C ASN A 149 -10.15 -21.49 6.32
N ILE A 150 -11.22 -22.03 6.94
CA ILE A 150 -11.14 -23.25 7.77
C ILE A 150 -10.51 -24.43 7.02
N ASP A 151 -10.86 -24.61 5.75
CA ASP A 151 -10.38 -25.73 4.92
C ASP A 151 -9.01 -25.45 4.25
N ARG A 152 -8.47 -24.25 4.41
CA ARG A 152 -7.19 -23.85 3.80
C ARG A 152 -6.03 -24.23 4.70
N ARG A 153 -4.98 -24.79 4.09
CA ARG A 153 -3.76 -25.21 4.80
C ARG A 153 -2.69 -24.12 4.92
N ASN A 154 -2.80 -23.06 4.12
CA ASN A 154 -1.71 -22.10 3.93
C ASN A 154 -1.82 -20.86 4.83
N TYR A 155 -3.03 -20.42 5.15
CA TYR A 155 -3.30 -19.26 6.01
C TYR A 155 -4.67 -19.41 6.67
N ARG A 156 -4.81 -18.82 7.85
CA ARG A 156 -6.05 -18.83 8.65
C ARG A 156 -6.72 -17.45 8.67
N GLU A 157 -5.92 -16.40 8.66
CA GLU A 157 -6.37 -15.01 8.71
C GLU A 157 -6.09 -14.28 7.39
N SER A 158 -6.76 -13.14 7.17
CA SER A 158 -6.59 -12.34 5.95
C SER A 158 -5.26 -11.61 5.92
N ASP A 159 -4.90 -10.99 7.04
CA ASP A 159 -3.68 -10.22 7.18
C ASP A 159 -2.65 -11.12 7.86
N ASN A 160 -1.50 -11.31 7.21
CA ASN A 160 -0.44 -12.19 7.72
C ASN A 160 0.92 -11.52 7.53
N ILE A 161 0.94 -10.19 7.65
CA ILE A 161 2.14 -9.35 7.51
C ILE A 161 3.05 -9.50 8.75
N ASP A 162 2.45 -9.52 9.92
CA ASP A 162 3.04 -9.51 11.27
C ASP A 162 3.09 -10.90 11.94
N PHE A 163 2.71 -11.94 11.20
CA PHE A 163 2.71 -13.32 11.68
C PHE A 163 4.07 -13.68 12.31
N THR A 164 4.05 -14.15 13.56
CA THR A 164 5.19 -14.59 14.38
C THR A 164 6.15 -13.49 14.86
N ASP A 165 5.97 -12.23 14.44
CA ASP A 165 6.92 -11.16 14.74
C ASP A 165 6.30 -9.76 14.90
N GLY A 166 5.05 -9.69 15.34
CA GLY A 166 4.34 -8.43 15.52
C GLY A 166 2.91 -8.60 16.03
N ASP A 167 2.35 -9.80 15.95
CA ASP A 167 1.07 -10.16 16.57
C ASP A 167 1.16 -10.17 18.10
N VAL A 168 0.03 -9.85 18.76
CA VAL A 168 -0.03 -9.75 20.22
C VAL A 168 0.40 -11.06 20.90
N GLU A 169 0.07 -12.21 20.31
CA GLU A 169 0.41 -13.55 20.83
C GLU A 169 1.93 -13.83 20.84
N SER A 170 2.70 -13.25 19.92
CA SER A 170 4.17 -13.40 19.88
C SER A 170 4.91 -12.27 20.61
N SER A 171 4.20 -11.22 21.01
CA SER A 171 4.76 -10.03 21.63
C SER A 171 5.02 -10.16 23.14
N ILE A 172 5.78 -9.21 23.70
CA ILE A 172 5.93 -9.06 25.16
C ILE A 172 4.63 -8.68 25.87
N TYR A 173 3.61 -8.26 25.11
CA TYR A 173 2.29 -7.88 25.59
C TYR A 173 1.26 -9.01 25.47
N TYR A 174 1.69 -10.28 25.33
CA TYR A 174 0.81 -11.44 25.19
C TYR A 174 -0.28 -11.57 26.28
N GLU A 175 -0.06 -10.99 27.47
CA GLU A 175 -1.05 -10.97 28.56
C GLU A 175 -2.16 -9.92 28.35
N GLN A 176 -1.94 -8.95 27.47
CA GLN A 176 -2.86 -7.87 27.13
C GLN A 176 -3.40 -8.08 25.72
N ALA A 177 -4.43 -8.93 25.61
CA ALA A 177 -5.07 -9.25 24.32
C ALA A 177 -5.60 -8.01 23.57
N ASP A 178 -5.97 -6.95 24.29
CA ASP A 178 -6.51 -5.71 23.72
C ASP A 178 -5.42 -4.63 23.49
N TYR A 179 -4.14 -5.00 23.41
CA TYR A 179 -3.07 -4.05 23.15
C TYR A 179 -3.16 -3.49 21.71
N GLU A 180 -3.58 -2.24 21.58
CA GLU A 180 -3.56 -1.51 20.30
C GLU A 180 -2.20 -0.85 20.09
N GLY A 181 -1.33 -1.49 19.30
CA GLY A 181 -0.02 -0.95 18.93
C GLY A 181 0.85 -1.97 18.20
N ASN A 182 2.01 -1.53 17.69
CA ASN A 182 2.99 -2.46 17.13
C ASN A 182 3.68 -3.19 18.29
N ALA A 183 3.25 -4.42 18.55
CA ALA A 183 3.55 -5.12 19.78
C ALA A 183 5.02 -5.58 19.90
N MET A 184 5.75 -5.58 18.78
CA MET A 184 7.16 -5.97 18.74
C MET A 184 8.12 -4.81 18.44
N TYR A 185 7.74 -3.86 17.58
CA TYR A 185 8.60 -2.76 17.15
C TYR A 185 8.05 -1.40 17.58
N ASP A 186 8.70 -0.75 18.56
CA ASP A 186 8.32 0.59 19.02
C ASP A 186 8.77 1.66 17.99
N TRP A 187 7.96 1.83 16.96
CA TRP A 187 8.19 2.73 15.83
C TRP A 187 8.37 4.18 16.29
N GLY A 188 9.43 4.83 15.83
CA GLY A 188 9.73 6.23 16.15
C GLY A 188 10.40 6.46 17.51
N LYS A 189 10.47 5.45 18.39
CA LYS A 189 11.28 5.51 19.62
C LYS A 189 12.60 4.76 19.49
N THR A 190 12.53 3.46 19.19
CA THR A 190 13.70 2.57 19.18
C THR A 190 14.04 2.04 17.79
N THR A 191 13.06 2.04 16.88
CA THR A 191 13.22 1.49 15.54
C THR A 191 12.36 2.23 14.52
N LEU A 192 12.73 2.15 13.24
CA LEU A 192 11.92 2.61 12.11
C LEU A 192 11.20 1.46 11.41
N ILE A 193 11.23 0.25 11.98
CA ILE A 193 10.59 -0.95 11.43
C ILE A 193 9.13 -0.99 11.84
N ASN A 194 8.25 -1.24 10.88
CA ASN A 194 6.80 -1.47 11.05
C ASN A 194 6.28 -2.31 9.85
N ASP A 195 4.97 -2.51 9.76
CA ASP A 195 4.33 -3.25 8.65
C ASP A 195 4.37 -2.54 7.30
N HIS A 196 4.72 -1.26 7.32
CA HIS A 196 4.88 -0.40 6.15
C HIS A 196 6.35 -0.27 5.69
N ALA A 197 7.31 -0.84 6.45
CA ALA A 197 8.71 -0.83 6.08
C ALA A 197 8.97 -1.86 4.98
N ARG A 198 9.23 -1.39 3.76
CA ARG A 198 9.45 -2.26 2.60
C ARG A 198 10.93 -2.46 2.33
N VAL A 199 11.26 -3.65 1.85
CA VAL A 199 12.61 -3.98 1.42
C VAL A 199 12.89 -3.33 0.08
N TYR A 200 14.08 -2.75 -0.07
CA TYR A 200 14.64 -2.42 -1.37
C TYR A 200 15.98 -3.14 -1.55
N LYS A 201 16.26 -3.57 -2.78
CA LYS A 201 17.43 -4.41 -3.12
C LYS A 201 18.26 -3.80 -4.24
N GLY A 202 19.48 -4.32 -4.40
CA GLY A 202 20.46 -3.82 -5.34
C GLY A 202 21.24 -2.62 -4.81
N ALA A 203 22.24 -2.19 -5.57
CA ALA A 203 23.04 -1.01 -5.27
C ALA A 203 22.60 0.16 -6.14
N SER A 204 22.52 1.34 -5.53
CA SER A 204 22.41 2.61 -6.23
C SER A 204 23.80 3.12 -6.67
N TRP A 205 23.83 4.20 -7.44
CA TRP A 205 25.05 4.89 -7.82
C TRP A 205 25.83 5.49 -6.63
N ALA A 206 25.17 5.70 -5.49
CA ALA A 206 25.78 6.25 -4.28
C ALA A 206 26.29 5.15 -3.32
N ASP A 207 26.01 3.89 -3.63
CA ASP A 207 26.31 2.78 -2.73
C ASP A 207 27.69 2.17 -2.98
N ARG A 208 28.35 1.76 -1.89
CA ARG A 208 29.55 0.92 -1.95
C ARG A 208 29.20 -0.49 -2.43
N ILE A 209 30.19 -1.17 -3.01
CA ILE A 209 30.02 -2.52 -3.60
C ILE A 209 29.46 -3.57 -2.63
N TYR A 210 29.66 -3.39 -1.32
CA TYR A 210 29.04 -4.23 -0.29
C TYR A 210 27.52 -4.36 -0.46
N TRP A 211 26.84 -3.28 -0.86
CA TRP A 211 25.39 -3.24 -1.08
C TRP A 211 24.95 -3.79 -2.44
N ALA A 212 25.88 -4.13 -3.33
CA ALA A 212 25.58 -4.76 -4.61
C ALA A 212 25.38 -6.29 -4.50
N ASN A 213 25.52 -6.85 -3.30
CA ASN A 213 25.28 -8.27 -3.05
C ASN A 213 23.75 -8.56 -3.06
N PRO A 214 23.28 -9.57 -3.82
CA PRO A 214 21.86 -9.92 -3.90
C PRO A 214 21.24 -10.33 -2.56
N GLY A 215 22.03 -10.80 -1.60
CA GLY A 215 21.56 -11.17 -0.26
C GLY A 215 21.35 -9.99 0.68
N THR A 216 21.87 -8.81 0.33
CA THR A 216 21.81 -7.65 1.21
C THR A 216 20.43 -6.98 1.11
N ARG A 217 19.71 -6.94 2.24
CA ARG A 217 18.39 -6.32 2.37
C ARG A 217 18.52 -5.00 3.11
N ARG A 218 17.93 -3.95 2.55
CA ARG A 218 17.75 -2.65 3.20
C ARG A 218 16.28 -2.32 3.20
N TYR A 219 15.88 -1.36 4.02
CA TYR A 219 14.49 -0.97 4.15
C TYR A 219 14.32 0.53 4.26
N LEU A 220 13.15 0.97 3.83
CA LEU A 220 12.66 2.32 3.97
C LEU A 220 11.13 2.23 4.07
N ASP A 221 10.50 3.20 4.71
CA ASP A 221 9.04 3.28 4.77
C ASP A 221 8.47 3.46 3.36
N GLU A 222 7.40 2.73 3.03
CA GLU A 222 6.77 2.76 1.70
C GLU A 222 6.26 4.15 1.28
N ARG A 223 6.02 5.05 2.24
CA ARG A 223 5.60 6.45 1.98
C ARG A 223 6.76 7.39 1.70
N GLN A 224 8.00 6.96 1.83
CA GLN A 224 9.18 7.79 1.61
C GLN A 224 9.78 7.55 0.23
N SER A 225 10.37 8.60 -0.36
CA SER A 225 11.06 8.51 -1.65
C SER A 225 12.50 9.05 -1.52
N THR A 226 13.39 8.55 -2.36
CA THR A 226 14.80 8.96 -2.37
C THR A 226 15.37 8.87 -3.78
N ALA A 227 16.28 9.77 -4.15
CA ALA A 227 16.87 9.84 -5.49
C ALA A 227 17.72 8.62 -5.88
N THR A 228 18.06 7.75 -4.92
CA THR A 228 18.87 6.53 -5.13
C THR A 228 18.02 5.28 -5.33
N ILE A 229 16.71 5.35 -5.05
CA ILE A 229 15.79 4.22 -5.12
C ILE A 229 14.81 4.43 -6.27
N GLY A 230 14.66 3.40 -7.10
CA GLY A 230 13.70 3.36 -8.20
C GLY A 230 12.81 2.13 -8.13
N PHE A 231 12.24 1.77 -9.27
CA PHE A 231 11.40 0.58 -9.41
C PHE A 231 11.79 -0.21 -10.66
N ARG A 232 11.52 -1.51 -10.62
CA ARG A 232 11.57 -2.38 -11.79
C ARG A 232 10.27 -3.15 -11.88
N CYS A 233 9.68 -3.16 -13.06
CA CYS A 233 8.47 -3.94 -13.29
C CYS A 233 8.82 -5.42 -13.38
N ALA A 234 8.17 -6.23 -12.54
CA ALA A 234 8.13 -7.68 -12.68
C ALA A 234 6.79 -8.06 -13.33
N MET A 235 6.81 -9.05 -14.21
CA MET A 235 5.60 -9.55 -14.87
C MET A 235 5.57 -11.06 -14.77
N THR A 236 4.41 -11.61 -14.41
CA THR A 236 4.18 -13.05 -14.50
C THR A 236 4.10 -13.44 -15.96
N ARG A 237 4.95 -14.36 -16.38
CA ARG A 237 4.87 -14.93 -17.73
C ARG A 237 3.63 -15.81 -17.83
N VAL A 238 2.69 -15.42 -18.67
CA VAL A 238 1.50 -16.22 -18.98
C VAL A 238 1.75 -16.94 -20.32
N GLY A 239 1.76 -18.28 -20.31
CA GLY A 239 1.92 -19.11 -21.51
C GLY A 239 2.64 -20.42 -21.26
N SER A 240 2.76 -21.23 -22.32
CA SER A 240 3.46 -22.53 -22.26
C SER A 240 4.92 -22.37 -21.81
N PRO A 241 5.44 -23.25 -20.93
CA PRO A 241 6.83 -23.22 -20.47
C PRO A 241 7.85 -23.22 -21.60
N VAL A 242 7.52 -23.86 -22.74
CA VAL A 242 8.40 -23.99 -23.91
C VAL A 242 8.33 -22.81 -24.90
N GLY A 243 7.48 -21.82 -24.63
CA GLY A 243 7.34 -20.63 -25.49
C GLY A 243 6.55 -20.86 -26.78
N LEU A 244 6.00 -19.77 -27.32
CA LEU A 244 5.23 -19.77 -28.57
C LEU A 244 6.20 -19.86 -29.76
N GLY A 245 6.67 -21.06 -30.11
CA GLY A 245 7.51 -21.22 -31.30
C GLY A 245 8.22 -22.56 -31.50
N ASP A 246 8.23 -23.44 -30.50
CA ASP A 246 9.10 -24.63 -30.54
C ASP A 246 8.66 -25.67 -31.61
N ASP A 247 7.37 -25.65 -31.97
CA ASP A 247 6.81 -26.60 -32.94
C ASP A 247 7.12 -26.22 -34.41
N LYS A 248 7.56 -24.97 -34.67
CA LYS A 248 7.89 -24.51 -36.04
C LYS A 248 9.28 -24.95 -36.48
N ARG A 249 10.27 -25.06 -35.56
CA ARG A 249 11.64 -25.51 -35.90
C ARG A 249 11.76 -27.01 -36.08
N ARG A 250 10.97 -27.82 -35.37
CA ARG A 250 11.03 -29.29 -35.51
C ARG A 250 10.45 -29.82 -36.83
N LYS A 251 9.56 -29.07 -37.49
CA LYS A 251 9.01 -29.47 -38.80
C LYS A 251 9.98 -29.32 -39.97
N SER A 252 10.97 -28.42 -39.90
CA SER A 252 11.94 -28.22 -40.98
C SER A 252 13.08 -29.25 -40.99
N LEU A 253 13.26 -30.00 -39.90
CA LEU A 253 14.31 -31.02 -39.74
C LEU A 253 13.84 -32.44 -40.13
N LYS A 254 12.60 -32.59 -40.62
CA LYS A 254 12.02 -33.87 -41.06
C LYS A 254 11.77 -33.96 -42.57
N LYS A 255 12.45 -33.15 -43.38
CA LYS A 255 12.44 -33.27 -44.84
C LYS A 255 13.76 -33.76 -45.36
#